data_AF-A0A183UNM8-F1
#
_entry.id   AF-A0A183UNM8-F1
#
_cell.length_a   1.000
_cell.length_b   1.000
_cell.length_c   1.000
_cell.angle_alpha   90.00
_cell.angle_beta   90.00
_cell.angle_gamma   90.00
#
_symmetry.space_group_name_H-M   'P 1'
#
loop_
_entity.id
_entity.type
_entity.pdbx_description
1 polymer ?
#
loop_
_entity_poly.entity_id
_entity_poly.type
_entity_poly.pdbx_seq_one_letter_code
_entity_poly.pdbx_strand_id
1 'polypeptide(L)'
;MPSRCSPQTISSIIGSVLDSHSPSISSGSVLAAVVNSLSMAHPDPLTYGRRVVLADYIVDDVDHDSSTLPTIVKFIDESTRLRGEMVYCLFSAFSDVLSSPATPAHRRQVVTSIIKEFSIRYPDVCIEEGRVKLGWFRPLSNEDRVVHDLVMNLFSSASASSHSVQRYVSLLRQLSRAQPPVLIRHLSLIGSLLLSVARLPMRQLKSKYEAVLIFVLDLLLKVTPDAFEDASQIETILGSYFRIFDGIGRSRFWGPIVLRFEKICVRYLELSASRACTFFASHADVIRHLINSYESPAASILSDVLTSSTRFLDE
;
A
#
# COMPACT_ATOMS: atom_id res chain seq x y z
N MET A 1 20.30 -17.27 -24.28
CA MET A 1 19.50 -18.51 -24.34
C MET A 1 19.36 -18.96 -25.79
N PRO A 2 19.14 -20.26 -26.07
CA PRO A 2 18.87 -20.71 -27.43
C PRO A 2 17.55 -20.09 -27.93
N SER A 3 17.56 -19.43 -29.09
CA SER A 3 16.37 -18.90 -29.76
C SER A 3 15.36 -19.98 -30.21
N ARG A 4 15.62 -21.25 -29.86
CA ARG A 4 14.84 -22.44 -30.22
C ARG A 4 13.96 -22.97 -29.09
N CYS A 5 14.05 -22.39 -27.89
CA CYS A 5 13.21 -22.81 -26.75
C CYS A 5 11.78 -22.24 -26.91
N SER A 6 10.77 -23.00 -26.50
CA SER A 6 9.39 -22.49 -26.45
C SER A 6 9.24 -21.41 -25.36
N PRO A 7 8.27 -20.49 -25.47
CA PRO A 7 8.00 -19.49 -24.44
C PRO A 7 7.83 -20.07 -23.03
N GLN A 8 7.22 -21.26 -22.93
CA GLN A 8 7.02 -22.00 -21.69
C GLN A 8 8.34 -22.51 -21.12
N THR A 9 9.20 -23.08 -21.97
CA THR A 9 10.53 -23.54 -21.56
C THR A 9 11.39 -22.36 -21.09
N ILE A 10 11.35 -21.21 -21.79
CA ILE A 10 12.06 -19.99 -21.38
C ILE A 10 11.58 -19.53 -19.99
N SER A 11 10.27 -19.50 -19.78
CA SER A 11 9.67 -19.18 -18.48
C SER A 11 10.15 -20.12 -17.36
N SER A 12 10.10 -21.43 -17.58
CA SER A 12 10.56 -22.41 -16.59
C SER A 12 12.06 -22.26 -16.27
N ILE A 13 12.90 -21.98 -17.27
CA ILE A 13 14.34 -21.79 -17.04
C ILE A 13 14.59 -20.52 -16.22
N ILE A 14 14.00 -19.38 -16.62
CA ILE A 14 14.15 -18.12 -15.86
C ILE A 14 13.63 -18.31 -14.44
N GLY A 15 12.47 -18.96 -14.28
CA GLY A 15 11.89 -19.25 -12.97
C GLY A 15 12.82 -20.08 -12.09
N SER A 16 13.39 -21.15 -12.64
CA SER A 16 14.28 -22.06 -11.90
C SER A 16 15.58 -21.39 -11.48
N VAL A 17 16.14 -20.51 -12.32
CA VAL A 17 17.37 -19.75 -11.99
C VAL A 17 17.11 -18.71 -10.90
N LEU A 18 15.88 -18.20 -10.78
CA LEU A 18 15.51 -17.18 -9.80
C LEU A 18 14.80 -17.74 -8.55
N ASP A 19 14.55 -19.05 -8.48
CA ASP A 19 13.88 -19.68 -7.31
C ASP A 19 14.74 -19.60 -6.04
N SER A 20 16.06 -19.53 -6.20
CA SER A 20 17.00 -19.28 -5.11
C SER A 20 18.24 -18.60 -5.65
N HIS A 21 18.74 -17.59 -4.95
CA HIS A 21 20.05 -17.02 -5.24
C HIS A 21 21.11 -18.11 -5.05
N SER A 22 21.75 -18.52 -6.14
CA SER A 22 22.79 -19.53 -6.15
C SER A 22 24.14 -18.87 -6.39
N PRO A 23 25.09 -18.95 -5.45
CA PRO A 23 26.44 -18.39 -5.62
C PRO A 23 27.26 -19.17 -6.65
N SER A 24 26.78 -20.33 -7.10
CA SER A 24 27.44 -21.18 -8.11
C SER A 24 27.23 -20.71 -9.55
N ILE A 25 26.28 -19.80 -9.79
CA ILE A 25 25.99 -19.24 -11.12
C ILE A 25 26.38 -17.77 -11.11
N SER A 26 27.16 -17.33 -12.10
CA SER A 26 27.59 -15.93 -12.15
C SER A 26 26.43 -14.98 -12.40
N SER A 27 26.37 -13.89 -11.63
CA SER A 27 25.33 -12.86 -11.71
C SER A 27 25.17 -12.32 -13.13
N GLY A 28 26.27 -12.01 -13.81
CA GLY A 28 26.25 -11.57 -15.21
C GLY A 28 25.63 -12.57 -16.17
N SER A 29 25.82 -13.89 -15.97
CA SER A 29 25.18 -14.91 -16.81
C SER A 29 23.67 -14.98 -16.56
N VAL A 30 23.24 -14.87 -15.30
CA VAL A 30 21.83 -14.83 -14.92
C VAL A 30 21.16 -13.60 -15.52
N LEU A 31 21.76 -12.42 -15.34
CA LEU A 31 21.21 -11.17 -15.87
C LEU A 31 21.19 -11.17 -17.40
N ALA A 32 22.25 -11.63 -18.07
CA ALA A 32 22.24 -11.78 -19.51
C ALA A 32 21.12 -12.73 -19.97
N ALA A 33 20.84 -13.81 -19.25
CA ALA A 33 19.74 -14.71 -19.58
C ALA A 33 18.37 -14.04 -19.40
N VAL A 34 18.17 -13.34 -18.27
CA VAL A 34 16.92 -12.64 -17.93
C VAL A 34 16.67 -11.48 -18.90
N VAL A 35 17.61 -10.54 -19.02
CA VAL A 35 17.49 -9.34 -19.87
C VAL A 35 17.17 -9.71 -21.32
N ASN A 36 17.84 -10.73 -21.87
CA ASN A 36 17.66 -11.10 -23.27
C ASN A 36 16.42 -11.97 -23.54
N SER A 37 15.83 -12.61 -22.52
CA SER A 37 14.82 -13.67 -22.74
C SER A 37 13.48 -13.43 -22.04
N LEU A 38 13.41 -12.48 -21.10
CA LEU A 38 12.21 -12.21 -20.31
C LEU A 38 11.01 -11.81 -21.16
N SER A 39 11.21 -11.04 -22.24
CA SER A 39 10.15 -10.62 -23.16
C SER A 39 9.52 -11.80 -23.93
N MET A 40 10.24 -12.90 -24.09
CA MET A 40 9.78 -14.10 -24.80
C MET A 40 9.16 -15.16 -23.88
N ALA A 41 9.20 -14.96 -22.56
CA ALA A 41 8.73 -15.93 -21.58
C ALA A 41 7.22 -15.86 -21.38
N HIS A 42 6.52 -17.00 -21.47
CA HIS A 42 5.10 -17.11 -21.15
C HIS A 42 4.81 -18.47 -20.49
N PRO A 43 4.18 -18.54 -19.29
CA PRO A 43 3.70 -17.43 -18.44
C PRO A 43 4.82 -16.55 -17.87
N ASP A 44 4.50 -15.40 -17.27
CA ASP A 44 5.50 -14.53 -16.66
C ASP A 44 6.27 -15.29 -15.56
N PRO A 45 7.59 -15.50 -15.69
CA PRO A 45 8.35 -16.27 -14.71
C PRO A 45 8.62 -15.50 -13.41
N LEU A 46 8.38 -14.19 -13.36
CA LEU A 46 8.79 -13.31 -12.27
C LEU A 46 7.73 -13.17 -11.17
N THR A 47 7.72 -14.11 -10.23
CA THR A 47 6.99 -13.97 -8.95
C THR A 47 7.66 -12.92 -8.06
N TYR A 48 6.96 -12.44 -7.01
CA TYR A 48 7.55 -11.48 -6.06
C TYR A 48 8.88 -11.96 -5.49
N GLY A 49 8.96 -13.21 -5.02
CA GLY A 49 10.21 -13.77 -4.48
C GLY A 49 11.35 -13.79 -5.50
N ARG A 50 11.05 -14.14 -6.75
CA ARG A 50 12.03 -14.15 -7.85
C ARG A 50 12.49 -12.74 -8.24
N ARG A 51 11.63 -11.73 -8.10
CA ARG A 51 11.98 -10.32 -8.33
C ARG A 51 12.96 -9.80 -7.26
N VAL A 52 12.84 -10.27 -6.01
CA VAL A 52 13.82 -9.96 -4.95
C VAL A 52 15.17 -10.61 -5.25
N VAL A 53 15.18 -11.89 -5.62
CA VAL A 53 16.42 -12.60 -6.03
C VAL A 53 17.08 -11.93 -7.23
N LEU A 54 16.28 -11.45 -8.19
CA LEU A 54 16.79 -10.69 -9.34
C LEU A 54 17.46 -9.38 -8.90
N ALA A 55 16.92 -8.69 -7.90
CA ALA A 55 17.53 -7.46 -7.36
C ALA A 55 18.91 -7.77 -6.75
N ASP A 56 19.06 -8.88 -6.03
CA ASP A 56 20.36 -9.31 -5.50
C ASP A 56 21.36 -9.57 -6.61
N TYR A 57 20.96 -10.28 -7.67
CA TYR A 57 21.83 -10.50 -8.83
C TYR A 57 22.24 -9.19 -9.51
N ILE A 58 21.34 -8.21 -9.63
CA ILE A 58 21.65 -6.88 -10.16
C ILE A 58 22.72 -6.19 -9.32
N VAL A 59 22.55 -6.19 -7.98
CA VAL A 59 23.52 -5.58 -7.08
C VAL A 59 24.87 -6.28 -7.20
N ASP A 60 24.89 -7.62 -7.22
CA ASP A 60 26.12 -8.41 -7.32
C ASP A 60 26.88 -8.15 -8.63
N ASP A 61 26.16 -8.01 -9.75
CA ASP A 61 26.78 -7.79 -11.06
C ASP A 61 27.41 -6.40 -11.18
N VAL A 62 26.70 -5.36 -10.69
CA VAL A 62 27.23 -3.98 -10.69
C VAL A 62 28.36 -3.80 -9.68
N ASP A 63 28.31 -4.52 -8.55
CA ASP A 63 29.39 -4.56 -7.56
C ASP A 63 30.65 -5.23 -8.12
N HIS A 64 30.48 -6.30 -8.91
CA HIS A 64 31.57 -7.00 -9.56
C HIS A 64 32.17 -6.21 -10.74
N ASP A 65 31.32 -5.65 -11.60
CA ASP A 65 31.69 -4.87 -12.78
C ASP A 65 30.82 -3.63 -12.92
N SER A 66 31.35 -2.48 -12.50
CA SER A 66 30.64 -1.20 -12.56
C SER A 66 30.35 -0.72 -13.98
N SER A 67 31.00 -1.28 -15.01
CA SER A 67 30.71 -0.95 -16.41
C SER A 67 29.36 -1.48 -16.89
N THR A 68 28.75 -2.41 -16.15
CA THR A 68 27.41 -2.95 -16.41
C THR A 68 26.29 -1.99 -16.02
N LEU A 69 26.57 -0.99 -15.17
CA LEU A 69 25.60 -0.05 -14.63
C LEU A 69 24.68 0.58 -15.70
N PRO A 70 25.18 1.13 -16.83
CA PRO A 70 24.33 1.71 -17.86
C PRO A 70 23.37 0.68 -18.49
N THR A 71 23.82 -0.57 -18.65
CA THR A 71 23.02 -1.67 -19.21
C THR A 71 21.90 -2.06 -18.24
N ILE A 72 22.21 -2.14 -16.94
CA ILE A 72 21.22 -2.42 -15.89
C ILE A 72 20.18 -1.31 -15.81
N VAL A 73 20.62 -0.05 -15.78
CA VAL A 73 19.70 1.10 -15.74
C VAL A 73 18.83 1.14 -16.99
N LYS A 74 19.37 0.82 -18.17
CA LYS A 74 18.60 0.69 -19.41
C LYS A 74 17.58 -0.46 -19.32
N PHE A 75 17.94 -1.61 -18.78
CA PHE A 75 17.00 -2.71 -18.56
C PHE A 75 15.86 -2.32 -17.62
N ILE A 76 16.17 -1.65 -16.50
CA ILE A 76 15.16 -1.15 -15.55
C ILE A 76 14.26 -0.12 -16.26
N ASP A 77 14.84 0.78 -17.06
CA ASP A 77 14.11 1.77 -17.85
C ASP A 77 13.15 1.12 -18.87
N GLU A 78 13.61 0.18 -19.67
CA GLU A 78 12.76 -0.58 -20.61
C GLU A 78 11.64 -1.34 -19.87
N SER A 79 11.95 -1.80 -18.66
CA SER A 79 11.01 -2.50 -17.80
C SER A 79 9.94 -1.60 -17.20
N THR A 80 10.19 -0.31 -17.01
CA THR A 80 9.15 0.64 -16.55
C THR A 80 7.95 0.66 -17.48
N ARG A 81 8.19 0.54 -18.80
CA ARG A 81 7.17 0.64 -19.84
C ARG A 81 6.35 -0.64 -20.01
N LEU A 82 7.01 -1.79 -19.85
CA LEU A 82 6.42 -3.10 -20.15
C LEU A 82 5.95 -3.84 -18.89
N ARG A 83 6.59 -3.60 -17.75
CA ARG A 83 6.47 -4.39 -16.51
C ARG A 83 6.72 -3.54 -15.27
N GLY A 84 5.93 -2.47 -15.09
CA GLY A 84 6.09 -1.52 -13.96
C GLY A 84 6.14 -2.19 -12.57
N GLU A 85 5.40 -3.28 -12.37
CA GLU A 85 5.42 -4.07 -11.12
C GLU A 85 6.81 -4.61 -10.77
N MET A 86 7.59 -4.98 -11.79
CA MET A 86 8.95 -5.48 -11.61
C MET A 86 9.84 -4.36 -11.08
N VAL A 87 9.76 -3.16 -11.67
CA VAL A 87 10.55 -2.00 -11.24
C VAL A 87 10.23 -1.63 -9.80
N TYR A 88 8.96 -1.66 -9.41
CA TYR A 88 8.57 -1.45 -8.01
C TYR A 88 9.19 -2.49 -7.08
N CYS A 89 9.11 -3.78 -7.43
CA CYS A 89 9.68 -4.84 -6.60
C CYS A 89 11.21 -4.72 -6.49
N LEU A 90 11.90 -4.38 -7.58
CA LEU A 90 13.34 -4.13 -7.59
C LEU A 90 13.69 -2.97 -6.65
N PHE A 91 12.96 -1.86 -6.70
CA PHE A 91 13.26 -0.69 -5.87
C PHE A 91 12.84 -0.88 -4.40
N SER A 92 11.83 -1.72 -4.14
CA SER A 92 11.54 -2.19 -2.78
C SER A 92 12.69 -3.01 -2.23
N ALA A 93 13.21 -3.97 -3.00
CA ALA A 93 14.37 -4.77 -2.59
C ALA A 93 15.62 -3.90 -2.40
N PHE A 94 15.84 -2.91 -3.27
CA PHE A 94 16.90 -1.90 -3.09
C PHE A 94 16.72 -1.08 -1.81
N SER A 95 15.48 -0.75 -1.44
CA SER A 95 15.18 -0.08 -0.17
C SER A 95 15.50 -0.97 1.03
N ASP A 96 15.27 -2.28 0.94
CA ASP A 96 15.67 -3.23 1.99
C ASP A 96 17.20 -3.29 2.12
N VAL A 97 17.93 -3.28 1.00
CA VAL A 97 19.40 -3.23 0.98
C VAL A 97 19.92 -1.92 1.62
N LEU A 98 19.31 -0.79 1.30
CA LEU A 98 19.69 0.54 1.83
C LEU A 98 19.38 0.71 3.32
N SER A 99 18.20 0.26 3.76
CA SER A 99 17.71 0.45 5.13
C SER A 99 18.25 -0.59 6.13
N SER A 100 18.70 -1.74 5.66
CA SER A 100 19.25 -2.79 6.53
C SER A 100 20.64 -2.41 7.05
N PRO A 101 20.84 -2.37 8.38
CA PRO A 101 22.15 -2.11 8.98
C PRO A 101 23.13 -3.27 8.75
N ALA A 102 22.61 -4.48 8.55
CA ALA A 102 23.41 -5.69 8.31
C ALA A 102 24.02 -5.75 6.89
N THR A 103 23.50 -4.95 5.96
CA THR A 103 24.04 -4.88 4.60
C THR A 103 25.44 -4.23 4.59
N PRO A 104 26.44 -4.81 3.91
CA PRO A 104 27.74 -4.18 3.73
C PRO A 104 27.65 -2.79 3.07
N ALA A 105 28.55 -1.87 3.48
CA ALA A 105 28.54 -0.49 2.99
C ALA A 105 28.71 -0.38 1.46
N HIS A 106 29.54 -1.24 0.85
CA HIS A 106 29.75 -1.25 -0.61
C HIS A 106 28.46 -1.60 -1.37
N ARG A 107 27.67 -2.59 -0.94
CA ARG A 107 26.37 -2.92 -1.56
C ARG A 107 25.40 -1.74 -1.50
N ARG A 108 25.35 -1.02 -0.37
CA ARG A 108 24.53 0.20 -0.24
C ARG A 108 24.99 1.29 -1.22
N GLN A 109 26.30 1.42 -1.42
CA GLN A 109 26.86 2.35 -2.40
C GLN A 109 26.51 1.95 -3.84
N VAL A 110 26.54 0.66 -4.18
CA VAL A 110 26.13 0.14 -5.50
C VAL A 110 24.66 0.48 -5.78
N VAL A 111 23.76 0.17 -4.83
CA VAL A 111 22.34 0.55 -4.97
C VAL A 111 22.19 2.06 -5.12
N THR A 112 22.93 2.84 -4.34
CA THR A 112 22.92 4.30 -4.46
C THR A 112 23.33 4.76 -5.86
N SER A 113 24.35 4.15 -6.47
CA SER A 113 24.81 4.45 -7.83
C SER A 113 23.75 4.08 -8.89
N ILE A 114 23.10 2.92 -8.75
CA ILE A 114 22.00 2.49 -9.62
C ILE A 114 20.86 3.52 -9.58
N ILE A 115 20.44 3.90 -8.37
CA ILE A 115 19.36 4.88 -8.22
C ILE A 115 19.77 6.23 -8.78
N LYS A 116 20.97 6.75 -8.46
CA LYS A 116 21.44 8.05 -8.98
C LYS A 116 21.45 8.08 -10.51
N GLU A 117 21.96 7.04 -11.15
CA GLU A 117 22.01 6.96 -12.61
C GLU A 117 20.59 6.88 -13.22
N PHE A 118 19.68 6.15 -12.56
CA PHE A 118 18.27 6.10 -12.96
C PHE A 118 17.55 7.44 -12.77
N SER A 119 17.85 8.17 -11.69
CA SER A 119 17.29 9.48 -11.36
C SER A 119 17.63 10.56 -12.38
N ILE A 120 18.71 10.42 -13.15
CA ILE A 120 19.04 11.34 -14.26
C ILE A 120 17.88 11.39 -15.27
N ARG A 121 17.26 10.23 -15.54
CA ARG A 121 16.11 10.11 -16.45
C ARG A 121 14.76 10.30 -15.73
N TYR A 122 14.71 9.99 -14.44
CA TYR A 122 13.52 10.10 -13.61
C TYR A 122 13.82 10.91 -12.33
N PRO A 123 13.87 12.25 -12.41
CA PRO A 123 14.26 13.15 -11.32
C PRO A 123 13.55 12.91 -9.99
N ASP A 124 12.33 12.39 -10.03
CA ASP A 124 11.50 12.17 -8.85
C ASP A 124 11.72 10.80 -8.22
N VAL A 125 12.57 9.97 -8.82
CA VAL A 125 13.18 8.86 -8.12
C VAL A 125 14.30 9.40 -7.26
N CYS A 126 14.18 9.29 -5.95
CA CYS A 126 15.20 9.75 -5.02
C CYS A 126 15.39 8.76 -3.86
N ILE A 127 16.48 8.93 -3.11
CA ILE A 127 16.68 8.22 -1.86
C ILE A 127 16.33 9.17 -0.72
N GLU A 128 15.31 8.82 0.06
CA GLU A 128 14.89 9.54 1.27
C GLU A 128 14.89 8.54 2.43
N GLU A 129 15.51 8.92 3.56
CA GLU A 129 15.55 8.10 4.79
C GLU A 129 16.03 6.65 4.59
N GLY A 130 16.99 6.45 3.67
CA GLY A 130 17.49 5.10 3.35
C GLY A 130 16.51 4.23 2.57
N ARG A 131 15.51 4.83 1.92
CA ARG A 131 14.53 4.16 1.06
C ARG A 131 14.48 4.82 -0.31
N VAL A 132 14.17 4.04 -1.33
CA VAL A 132 13.95 4.56 -2.69
C VAL A 132 12.51 5.04 -2.79
N LYS A 133 12.34 6.34 -3.03
CA LYS A 133 11.05 6.97 -3.30
C LYS A 133 10.86 7.10 -4.80
N LEU A 134 9.69 6.75 -5.29
CA LEU A 134 9.30 6.79 -6.70
C LEU A 134 8.27 7.92 -6.89
N GLY A 135 8.70 9.17 -7.02
CA GLY A 135 7.79 10.32 -7.09
C GLY A 135 7.02 10.46 -8.41
N TRP A 136 7.40 9.75 -9.49
CA TRP A 136 6.74 9.82 -10.82
C TRP A 136 5.93 8.60 -11.26
N PHE A 137 5.68 7.63 -10.39
CA PHE A 137 4.88 6.46 -10.79
C PHE A 137 3.37 6.64 -10.58
N ARG A 138 2.72 7.45 -11.44
CA ARG A 138 1.31 7.25 -11.89
C ARG A 138 1.07 7.87 -13.26
N PRO A 139 0.30 7.22 -14.17
CA PRO A 139 -0.94 6.49 -13.88
C PRO A 139 -1.00 5.01 -14.33
N LEU A 140 -1.84 4.23 -13.62
CA LEU A 140 -2.63 3.06 -14.06
C LEU A 140 -2.17 2.26 -15.31
N SER A 141 -2.02 0.95 -15.13
CA SER A 141 -2.74 0.03 -16.04
C SER A 141 -3.04 -1.34 -15.41
N ASN A 142 -2.10 -1.93 -14.64
CA ASN A 142 -2.28 -3.28 -14.09
C ASN A 142 -2.38 -3.33 -12.56
N GLU A 143 -1.40 -2.85 -11.79
CA GLU A 143 -1.50 -2.93 -10.31
C GLU A 143 -2.64 -2.09 -9.78
N ASP A 144 -2.75 -0.82 -10.18
CA ASP A 144 -3.87 0.03 -9.78
C ASP A 144 -5.20 -0.57 -10.22
N ARG A 145 -5.24 -1.21 -11.40
CA ARG A 145 -6.42 -1.94 -11.85
C ARG A 145 -6.69 -3.17 -10.98
N VAL A 146 -5.67 -3.92 -10.59
CA VAL A 146 -5.80 -5.07 -9.68
C VAL A 146 -6.27 -4.60 -8.31
N VAL A 147 -5.73 -3.51 -7.76
CA VAL A 147 -6.18 -2.94 -6.49
C VAL A 147 -7.60 -2.43 -6.60
N HIS A 148 -7.90 -1.69 -7.67
CA HIS A 148 -9.23 -1.21 -7.97
C HIS A 148 -10.21 -2.39 -8.05
N ASP A 149 -9.90 -3.43 -8.82
CA ASP A 149 -10.69 -4.63 -8.97
C ASP A 149 -10.81 -5.37 -7.64
N LEU A 150 -9.75 -5.47 -6.83
CA LEU A 150 -9.79 -6.09 -5.49
C LEU A 150 -10.70 -5.30 -4.54
N VAL A 151 -10.66 -3.96 -4.57
CA VAL A 151 -11.54 -3.09 -3.77
C VAL A 151 -12.98 -3.23 -4.25
N MET A 152 -13.22 -3.15 -5.56
CA MET A 152 -14.55 -3.34 -6.14
C MET A 152 -15.12 -4.73 -5.84
N ASN A 153 -14.29 -5.77 -5.97
CA ASN A 153 -14.66 -7.15 -5.66
C ASN A 153 -14.88 -7.37 -4.17
N LEU A 154 -14.14 -6.69 -3.29
CA LEU A 154 -14.39 -6.73 -1.85
C LEU A 154 -15.80 -6.21 -1.52
N PHE A 155 -16.14 -5.01 -1.99
CA PHE A 155 -17.43 -4.38 -1.70
C PHE A 155 -18.59 -5.10 -2.39
N SER A 156 -18.38 -5.58 -3.63
CA SER A 156 -19.38 -6.38 -4.36
C SER A 156 -19.58 -7.76 -3.76
N SER A 157 -18.51 -8.41 -3.29
CA SER A 157 -18.61 -9.67 -2.58
C SER A 157 -19.35 -9.49 -1.27
N ALA A 158 -19.05 -8.45 -0.49
CA ALA A 158 -19.77 -8.15 0.74
C ALA A 158 -21.28 -7.97 0.48
N SER A 159 -21.66 -7.28 -0.60
CA SER A 159 -23.07 -7.11 -0.96
C SER A 159 -23.77 -8.44 -1.28
N ALA A 160 -23.09 -9.35 -1.98
CA ALA A 160 -23.63 -10.61 -2.48
C ALA A 160 -23.58 -11.76 -1.45
N SER A 161 -22.39 -12.09 -0.90
CA SER A 161 -22.19 -13.17 0.06
C SER A 161 -20.92 -13.00 0.91
N SER A 162 -20.96 -13.36 2.19
CA SER A 162 -19.84 -13.15 3.13
C SER A 162 -18.64 -14.09 2.91
N HIS A 163 -18.79 -15.18 2.16
CA HIS A 163 -17.78 -16.25 2.08
C HIS A 163 -16.48 -15.84 1.37
N SER A 164 -16.53 -14.95 0.38
CA SER A 164 -15.34 -14.49 -0.37
C SER A 164 -14.69 -13.22 0.21
N VAL A 165 -15.36 -12.53 1.14
CA VAL A 165 -14.92 -11.23 1.69
C VAL A 165 -13.56 -11.36 2.38
N GLN A 166 -13.36 -12.40 3.20
CA GLN A 166 -12.10 -12.60 3.94
C GLN A 166 -10.90 -12.82 3.03
N ARG A 167 -11.09 -13.44 1.86
CA ARG A 167 -10.03 -13.60 0.87
C ARG A 167 -9.54 -12.25 0.36
N TYR A 168 -10.46 -11.36 -0.03
CA TYR A 168 -10.11 -10.03 -0.52
C TYR A 168 -9.52 -9.15 0.58
N VAL A 169 -10.06 -9.21 1.80
CA VAL A 169 -9.46 -8.53 2.97
C VAL A 169 -8.03 -8.99 3.21
N SER A 170 -7.76 -10.30 3.14
CA SER A 170 -6.42 -10.84 3.31
C SER A 170 -5.45 -10.33 2.24
N LEU A 171 -5.87 -10.36 0.97
CA LEU A 171 -5.05 -9.86 -0.16
C LEU A 171 -4.76 -8.36 -0.02
N LEU A 172 -5.76 -7.55 0.31
CA LEU A 172 -5.58 -6.12 0.49
C LEU A 172 -4.73 -5.78 1.72
N ARG A 173 -4.80 -6.58 2.80
CA ARG A 173 -3.88 -6.44 3.96
C ARG A 173 -2.45 -6.82 3.64
N GLN A 174 -2.22 -7.81 2.77
CA GLN A 174 -0.88 -8.15 2.30
C GLN A 174 -0.34 -7.01 1.43
N LEU A 175 -1.16 -6.51 0.52
CA LEU A 175 -0.83 -5.38 -0.32
C LEU A 175 -0.57 -4.11 0.49
N SER A 176 -1.33 -3.85 1.56
CA SER A 176 -1.11 -2.68 2.43
C SER A 176 0.20 -2.75 3.23
N ARG A 177 0.86 -3.92 3.26
CA ARG A 177 2.21 -4.08 3.83
C ARG A 177 3.27 -3.87 2.76
N ALA A 178 3.04 -4.40 1.55
CA ALA A 178 4.02 -4.36 0.46
C ALA A 178 4.02 -3.03 -0.31
N GLN A 179 2.85 -2.44 -0.51
CA GLN A 179 2.62 -1.27 -1.36
C GLN A 179 1.60 -0.26 -0.75
N PRO A 180 1.86 0.31 0.44
CA PRO A 180 0.98 1.32 1.04
C PRO A 180 0.61 2.49 0.09
N PRO A 181 1.53 3.08 -0.69
CA PRO A 181 1.21 4.18 -1.58
C PRO A 181 0.19 3.84 -2.67
N VAL A 182 0.13 2.57 -3.11
CA VAL A 182 -0.85 2.14 -4.12
C VAL A 182 -2.27 2.18 -3.54
N LEU A 183 -2.43 1.74 -2.29
CA LEU A 183 -3.71 1.75 -1.59
C LEU A 183 -4.16 3.16 -1.16
N ILE A 184 -3.22 4.02 -0.74
CA ILE A 184 -3.52 5.43 -0.39
C ILE A 184 -4.21 6.13 -1.56
N ARG A 185 -3.68 5.95 -2.76
CA ARG A 185 -4.21 6.52 -3.99
C ARG A 185 -5.60 5.95 -4.39
N HIS A 186 -6.10 4.91 -3.71
CA HIS A 186 -7.46 4.36 -3.85
C HIS A 186 -8.40 4.72 -2.70
N LEU A 187 -7.98 5.55 -1.74
CA LEU A 187 -8.82 5.96 -0.62
C LEU A 187 -10.07 6.74 -1.09
N SER A 188 -9.97 7.53 -2.16
CA SER A 188 -11.12 8.20 -2.79
C SER A 188 -12.20 7.21 -3.27
N LEU A 189 -11.79 6.09 -3.88
CA LEU A 189 -12.69 5.01 -4.28
C LEU A 189 -13.32 4.35 -3.05
N ILE A 190 -12.51 3.99 -2.05
CA ILE A 190 -12.98 3.38 -0.80
C ILE A 190 -13.99 4.30 -0.10
N GLY A 191 -13.71 5.59 -0.01
CA GLY A 191 -14.61 6.60 0.54
C GLY A 191 -15.94 6.67 -0.22
N SER A 192 -15.89 6.69 -1.55
CA SER A 192 -17.08 6.71 -2.41
C SER A 192 -17.96 5.46 -2.24
N LEU A 193 -17.34 4.29 -2.13
CA LEU A 193 -18.04 3.04 -1.86
C LEU A 193 -18.62 3.01 -0.44
N LEU A 194 -17.87 3.50 0.55
CA LEU A 194 -18.33 3.61 1.93
C LEU A 194 -19.53 4.55 2.09
N LEU A 195 -19.60 5.64 1.33
CA LEU A 195 -20.78 6.52 1.34
C LEU A 195 -22.06 5.77 0.97
N SER A 196 -21.97 4.82 0.03
CA SER A 196 -23.10 3.97 -0.36
C SER A 196 -23.41 2.94 0.73
N VAL A 197 -22.38 2.33 1.33
CA VAL A 197 -22.52 1.40 2.45
C VAL A 197 -23.16 2.08 3.66
N ALA A 198 -22.81 3.33 3.96
CA ALA A 198 -23.32 4.08 5.11
C ALA A 198 -24.84 4.32 5.07
N ARG A 199 -25.48 4.16 3.90
CA ARG A 199 -26.94 4.28 3.74
C ARG A 199 -27.67 2.95 3.95
N LEU A 200 -26.95 1.85 4.15
CA LEU A 200 -27.55 0.53 4.27
C LEU A 200 -28.20 0.35 5.66
N PRO A 201 -29.27 -0.47 5.76
CA PRO A 201 -29.84 -0.82 7.05
C PRO A 201 -28.83 -1.52 7.95
N MET A 202 -28.91 -1.23 9.24
CA MET A 202 -28.04 -1.76 10.28
C MET A 202 -27.83 -3.28 10.24
N ARG A 203 -28.90 -4.03 9.94
CA ARG A 203 -28.86 -5.49 9.81
C ARG A 203 -27.94 -5.95 8.68
N GLN A 204 -27.91 -5.22 7.55
CA GLN A 204 -27.03 -5.54 6.44
C GLN A 204 -25.58 -5.19 6.77
N LEU A 205 -25.33 -4.06 7.42
CA LEU A 205 -23.99 -3.70 7.89
C LEU A 205 -23.40 -4.79 8.79
N LYS A 206 -24.19 -5.28 9.75
CA LYS A 206 -23.77 -6.34 10.67
C LYS A 206 -23.48 -7.67 9.99
N SER A 207 -24.36 -8.10 9.09
CA SER A 207 -24.27 -9.44 8.49
C SER A 207 -23.32 -9.54 7.29
N LYS A 208 -23.06 -8.42 6.60
CA LYS A 208 -22.37 -8.42 5.30
C LYS A 208 -21.08 -7.60 5.27
N TYR A 209 -21.05 -6.46 5.96
CA TYR A 209 -19.98 -5.47 5.81
C TYR A 209 -19.04 -5.36 7.01
N GLU A 210 -19.27 -6.10 8.10
CA GLU A 210 -18.42 -6.05 9.30
C GLU A 210 -16.92 -6.11 8.99
N ALA A 211 -16.51 -7.13 8.22
CA ALA A 211 -15.10 -7.31 7.84
C ALA A 211 -14.55 -6.18 6.97
N VAL A 212 -15.38 -5.58 6.12
CA VAL A 212 -15.00 -4.44 5.27
C VAL A 212 -14.79 -3.20 6.13
N LEU A 213 -15.71 -2.93 7.06
CA LEU A 213 -15.62 -1.79 7.97
C LEU A 213 -14.36 -1.89 8.83
N ILE A 214 -14.11 -3.05 9.44
CA ILE A 214 -12.87 -3.28 10.21
C ILE A 214 -11.64 -3.09 9.32
N PHE A 215 -11.64 -3.65 8.11
CA PHE A 215 -10.52 -3.53 7.19
C PHE A 215 -10.19 -2.08 6.84
N VAL A 216 -11.18 -1.23 6.55
CA VAL A 216 -10.90 0.17 6.18
C VAL A 216 -10.29 0.94 7.35
N LEU A 217 -10.76 0.72 8.58
CA LEU A 217 -10.17 1.35 9.77
C LEU A 217 -8.74 0.84 10.02
N ASP A 218 -8.52 -0.47 9.92
CA ASP A 218 -7.17 -1.06 10.03
C ASP A 218 -6.23 -0.50 8.95
N LEU A 219 -6.73 -0.29 7.73
CA LEU A 219 -5.98 0.29 6.62
C LEU A 219 -5.56 1.72 6.98
N LEU A 220 -6.50 2.60 7.36
CA LEU A 220 -6.22 3.99 7.70
C LEU A 220 -5.15 4.11 8.79
N LEU A 221 -5.26 3.34 9.88
CA LEU A 221 -4.25 3.30 10.94
C LEU A 221 -2.87 2.88 10.44
N LYS A 222 -2.82 2.04 9.40
CA LYS A 222 -1.57 1.53 8.83
C LYS A 222 -0.92 2.45 7.81
N VAL A 223 -1.73 3.23 7.08
CA VAL A 223 -1.24 4.19 6.08
C VAL A 223 -1.07 5.61 6.63
N THR A 224 -1.26 5.80 7.93
CA THR A 224 -0.92 7.03 8.64
C THR A 224 0.61 7.14 8.77
N PRO A 225 1.24 8.31 8.52
CA PRO A 225 0.64 9.61 8.28
C PRO A 225 0.30 9.91 6.81
N ASP A 226 0.92 9.23 5.85
CA ASP A 226 0.87 9.55 4.41
C ASP A 226 -0.54 9.71 3.84
N ALA A 227 -1.51 8.92 4.33
CA ALA A 227 -2.90 9.01 3.90
C ALA A 227 -3.62 10.32 4.29
N PHE A 228 -3.07 11.06 5.26
CA PHE A 228 -3.67 12.27 5.82
C PHE A 228 -3.18 13.55 5.12
N GLU A 229 -2.28 13.44 4.14
CA GLU A 229 -1.88 14.58 3.30
C GLU A 229 -3.06 15.16 2.51
N ASP A 230 -3.97 14.30 2.00
CA ASP A 230 -5.24 14.72 1.41
C ASP A 230 -6.40 14.52 2.39
N ALA A 231 -6.56 15.50 3.28
CA ALA A 231 -7.59 15.48 4.31
C ALA A 231 -9.03 15.34 3.78
N SER A 232 -9.32 15.72 2.52
CA SER A 232 -10.68 15.62 1.95
C SER A 232 -11.15 14.15 1.80
N GLN A 233 -10.22 13.26 1.44
CA GLN A 233 -10.52 11.83 1.28
C GLN A 233 -10.74 11.16 2.63
N ILE A 234 -9.94 11.54 3.63
CA ILE A 234 -10.09 11.05 5.01
C ILE A 234 -11.41 11.51 5.61
N GLU A 235 -11.75 12.79 5.49
CA GLU A 235 -13.03 13.33 5.97
C GLU A 235 -14.23 12.61 5.33
N THR A 236 -14.14 12.25 4.05
CA THR A 236 -15.18 11.46 3.36
C THR A 236 -15.35 10.07 4.00
N ILE A 237 -14.25 9.39 4.31
CA ILE A 237 -14.29 8.08 4.98
C ILE A 237 -14.81 8.22 6.40
N LEU A 238 -14.27 9.15 7.19
CA LEU A 238 -14.70 9.40 8.58
C LEU A 238 -16.18 9.81 8.66
N GLY A 239 -16.64 10.68 7.76
CA GLY A 239 -18.03 11.09 7.64
C GLY A 239 -18.97 9.91 7.33
N SER A 240 -18.50 8.94 6.54
CA SER A 240 -19.24 7.70 6.30
C SER A 240 -19.40 6.87 7.58
N TYR A 241 -18.36 6.79 8.41
CA TYR A 241 -18.44 6.14 9.73
C TYR A 241 -19.34 6.89 10.69
N PHE A 242 -19.27 8.23 10.74
CA PHE A 242 -20.19 9.01 11.56
C PHE A 242 -21.65 8.74 11.18
N ARG A 243 -21.97 8.66 9.88
CA ARG A 243 -23.31 8.27 9.41
C ARG A 243 -23.70 6.85 9.80
N ILE A 244 -22.77 5.90 9.74
CA ILE A 244 -23.03 4.52 10.18
C ILE A 244 -23.31 4.48 11.69
N PHE A 245 -22.63 5.32 12.45
CA PHE A 245 -22.73 5.40 13.91
C PHE A 245 -23.87 6.28 14.41
N ASP A 246 -24.49 7.04 13.52
CA ASP A 246 -25.68 7.81 13.84
C ASP A 246 -26.85 6.85 14.14
N GLY A 247 -27.36 6.91 15.38
CA GLY A 247 -28.43 6.02 15.86
C GLY A 247 -28.00 4.61 16.29
N ILE A 248 -26.71 4.32 16.46
CA ILE A 248 -26.27 3.00 16.94
C ILE A 248 -26.40 2.88 18.45
N GLY A 249 -27.13 1.88 18.96
CA GLY A 249 -27.18 1.63 20.41
C GLY A 249 -25.86 1.07 20.98
N ARG A 250 -25.77 0.98 22.32
CA ARG A 250 -24.72 0.23 23.02
C ARG A 250 -24.84 -1.26 22.68
N SER A 251 -24.02 -1.72 21.74
CA SER A 251 -24.06 -3.09 21.22
C SER A 251 -22.65 -3.63 21.11
N ARG A 252 -22.40 -4.81 21.69
CA ARG A 252 -21.08 -5.48 21.68
C ARG A 252 -20.48 -5.63 20.28
N PHE A 253 -21.34 -5.76 19.27
CA PHE A 253 -20.93 -5.80 17.86
C PHE A 253 -20.11 -4.57 17.44
N TRP A 254 -20.53 -3.36 17.83
CA TRP A 254 -19.91 -2.12 17.35
C TRP A 254 -18.65 -1.74 18.11
N GLY A 255 -18.50 -2.22 19.35
CA GLY A 255 -17.36 -1.88 20.21
C GLY A 255 -16.00 -1.98 19.52
N PRO A 256 -15.63 -3.14 18.93
CA PRO A 256 -14.34 -3.28 18.25
C PRO A 256 -14.12 -2.32 17.07
N ILE A 257 -15.20 -1.89 16.40
CA ILE A 257 -15.15 -0.96 15.25
C ILE A 257 -15.01 0.47 15.78
N VAL A 258 -15.83 0.85 16.76
CA VAL A 258 -15.81 2.17 17.41
C VAL A 258 -14.45 2.45 18.03
N LEU A 259 -13.88 1.51 18.77
CA LEU A 259 -12.56 1.67 19.40
C LEU A 259 -11.43 1.91 18.38
N ARG A 260 -11.53 1.35 17.17
CA ARG A 260 -10.57 1.64 16.09
C ARG A 260 -10.83 3.00 15.47
N PHE A 261 -12.10 3.34 15.28
CA PHE A 261 -12.51 4.62 14.74
C PHE A 261 -12.05 5.78 15.62
N GLU A 262 -12.26 5.70 16.95
CA GLU A 262 -11.80 6.72 17.89
C GLU A 262 -10.28 6.95 17.81
N LYS A 263 -9.49 5.88 17.67
CA LYS A 263 -8.03 6.00 17.47
C LYS A 263 -7.68 6.76 16.20
N ILE A 264 -8.41 6.55 15.11
CA ILE A 264 -8.20 7.29 13.86
C ILE A 264 -8.59 8.75 14.03
N CYS A 265 -9.69 9.05 14.73
CA CYS A 265 -10.08 10.42 15.03
C CYS A 265 -9.01 11.16 15.85
N VAL A 266 -8.42 10.51 16.85
CA VAL A 266 -7.29 11.06 17.62
C VAL A 266 -6.07 11.27 16.72
N ARG A 267 -5.72 10.30 15.87
CA ARG A 267 -4.62 10.49 14.89
C ARG A 267 -4.89 11.65 13.94
N TYR A 268 -6.14 11.87 13.53
CA TYR A 268 -6.49 13.00 12.69
C TYR A 268 -6.25 14.33 13.39
N LEU A 269 -6.62 14.43 14.67
CA LEU A 269 -6.36 15.60 15.50
C LEU A 269 -4.86 15.88 15.66
N GLU A 270 -4.08 14.84 15.92
CA GLU A 270 -2.62 14.98 16.07
C GLU A 270 -1.95 15.49 14.79
N LEU A 271 -2.44 15.07 13.62
CA LEU A 271 -1.87 15.45 12.33
C LEU A 271 -2.42 16.78 11.78
N SER A 272 -3.67 17.11 12.08
CA SER A 272 -4.35 18.28 11.52
C SER A 272 -5.39 18.87 12.48
N ALA A 273 -4.94 19.33 13.65
CA ALA A 273 -5.80 19.76 14.76
C ALA A 273 -6.90 20.75 14.36
N SER A 274 -6.56 21.88 13.72
CA SER A 274 -7.53 22.92 13.34
C SER A 274 -8.66 22.37 12.45
N ARG A 275 -8.29 21.65 11.38
CA ARG A 275 -9.24 21.08 10.43
C ARG A 275 -10.09 19.97 11.06
N ALA A 276 -9.45 19.09 11.83
CA ALA A 276 -10.12 18.03 12.55
C ALA A 276 -11.15 18.57 13.56
N CYS A 277 -10.82 19.63 14.31
CA CYS A 277 -11.77 20.28 15.23
C CYS A 277 -13.00 20.82 14.49
N THR A 278 -12.82 21.54 13.38
CA THR A 278 -13.95 22.04 12.56
C THR A 278 -14.80 20.89 12.03
N PHE A 279 -14.17 19.83 11.51
CA PHE A 279 -14.86 18.67 11.00
C PHE A 279 -15.63 17.91 12.09
N PHE A 280 -15.03 17.72 13.26
CA PHE A 280 -15.66 17.03 14.40
C PHE A 280 -16.81 17.83 15.03
N ALA A 281 -16.74 19.16 15.02
CA ALA A 281 -17.85 20.00 15.46
C ALA A 281 -19.14 19.69 14.68
N SER A 282 -19.04 19.45 13.36
CA SER A 282 -20.20 19.07 12.52
C SER A 282 -20.77 17.67 12.82
N HIS A 283 -20.08 16.85 13.63
CA HIS A 283 -20.50 15.50 14.03
C HIS A 283 -20.54 15.31 15.55
N ALA A 284 -20.59 16.41 16.32
CA ALA A 284 -20.38 16.39 17.76
C ALA A 284 -21.38 15.50 18.51
N ASP A 285 -22.64 15.45 18.07
CA ASP A 285 -23.68 14.63 18.71
C ASP A 285 -23.35 13.13 18.63
N VAL A 286 -22.91 12.67 17.45
CA VAL A 286 -22.50 11.28 17.24
C VAL A 286 -21.25 10.96 18.06
N ILE A 287 -20.25 11.85 18.07
CA ILE A 287 -19.03 11.65 18.84
C ILE A 287 -19.33 11.55 20.34
N ARG A 288 -20.14 12.46 20.90
CA ARG A 288 -20.54 12.42 22.32
C ARG A 288 -21.25 11.11 22.65
N HIS A 289 -22.15 10.68 21.77
CA HIS A 289 -22.85 9.41 21.94
C HIS A 289 -21.90 8.20 21.95
N LEU A 290 -20.91 8.18 21.06
CA LEU A 290 -19.90 7.12 20.99
C LEU A 290 -19.04 7.08 22.25
N ILE A 291 -18.48 8.22 22.67
CA ILE A 291 -17.65 8.35 23.89
C ILE A 291 -18.41 7.86 25.12
N ASN A 292 -19.66 8.28 25.27
CA ASN A 292 -20.51 7.86 26.39
C ASN A 292 -20.89 6.37 26.32
N SER A 293 -20.83 5.76 25.14
CA SER A 293 -21.26 4.37 24.91
C SER A 293 -20.12 3.36 24.95
N TYR A 294 -18.89 3.79 24.69
CA TYR A 294 -17.71 2.94 24.57
C TYR A 294 -16.51 3.62 25.23
N GLU A 295 -16.15 3.17 26.43
CA GLU A 295 -15.01 3.73 27.15
C GLU A 295 -13.68 3.35 26.49
N SER A 296 -12.81 4.36 26.27
CA SER A 296 -11.46 4.17 25.76
C SER A 296 -10.55 5.36 26.08
N PRO A 297 -9.21 5.19 26.06
CA PRO A 297 -8.28 6.33 26.18
C PRO A 297 -8.41 7.35 25.04
N ALA A 298 -8.87 6.92 23.86
CA ALA A 298 -9.13 7.83 22.76
C ALA A 298 -10.41 8.65 22.99
N ALA A 299 -11.41 8.04 23.64
CA ALA A 299 -12.67 8.69 23.99
C ALA A 299 -12.47 9.87 24.95
N SER A 300 -11.55 9.77 25.91
CA SER A 300 -11.22 10.90 26.80
C SER A 300 -10.59 12.07 26.04
N ILE A 301 -9.64 11.80 25.14
CA ILE A 301 -9.01 12.84 24.31
C ILE A 301 -10.05 13.54 23.43
N LEU A 302 -10.94 12.78 22.80
CA LEU A 302 -12.01 13.33 21.97
C LEU A 302 -13.01 14.16 22.80
N SER A 303 -13.31 13.75 24.04
CA SER A 303 -14.15 14.50 24.96
C SER A 303 -13.55 15.86 25.32
N ASP A 304 -12.26 15.90 25.63
CA ASP A 304 -11.53 17.12 25.96
C ASP A 304 -11.50 18.10 24.76
N VAL A 305 -11.34 17.57 23.54
CA VAL A 305 -11.36 18.37 22.32
C VAL A 305 -12.75 18.94 22.02
N LEU A 306 -13.82 18.17 22.22
CA LEU A 306 -15.18 18.65 22.00
C LEU A 306 -15.58 19.75 22.99
N THR A 307 -15.18 19.60 24.26
CA THR A 307 -15.49 20.59 25.32
C THR A 307 -14.69 21.89 25.17
N SER A 308 -13.44 21.81 24.70
CA SER A 308 -12.63 22.98 24.38
C SER A 308 -13.09 23.69 23.09
N SER A 309 -13.50 22.94 22.06
CA SER A 309 -13.94 23.51 20.78
C SER A 309 -15.30 24.21 20.86
N THR A 310 -16.22 23.77 21.73
CA THR A 310 -17.49 24.47 21.96
C THR A 310 -17.31 25.87 22.55
N ARG A 311 -16.20 26.14 23.26
CA ARG A 311 -15.92 27.48 23.80
C ARG A 311 -15.46 28.48 22.76
N PHE A 312 -14.97 28.03 21.61
CA PHE A 312 -14.47 28.87 20.51
C PHE A 312 -15.54 29.22 19.46
N LEU A 313 -16.71 28.59 19.50
CA LEU A 313 -17.83 28.86 18.57
C LEU A 313 -18.91 29.76 19.19
N ASP A 314 -18.84 30.02 20.50
CA ASP A 314 -19.73 30.91 21.25
C ASP A 314 -19.11 32.32 21.49
N GLU A 315 -17.93 32.60 20.92
CA GLU A 315 -17.31 33.94 20.80
C GLU A 315 -17.33 34.41 19.34
#